data_AF-A0A9N9NYK0-F1
#
_entry.id   AF-A0A9N9NYK0-F1
#
_cell.length_a   1.000
_cell.length_b   1.000
_cell.length_c   1.000
_cell.angle_alpha   90.00
_cell.angle_beta   90.00
_cell.angle_gamma   90.00
#
_symmetry.space_group_name_H-M   'P 1'
#
loop_
_entity.id
_entity.type
_entity.pdbx_description
1 polymer ?
#
loop_
_entity_poly.entity_id
_entity_poly.type
_entity_poly.pdbx_seq_one_letter_code
_entity_poly.pdbx_strand_id
1 'polypeptide(L)'
;QEQKLRLNYRIPAKDLDQVYNPLSDGNCGFRALAIAIRGNEENWDLIKLVMNGQLNKRMEVYRDWLGYDIDLLKQILESRDSPCQSSLWFLSPDCAQLAANTFSVPIAIFEERDEQ
;
A
#
# COMPACT_ATOMS: atom_id res chain seq x y z
N GLN A 1 21.36 17.82 22.01
CA GLN A 1 20.59 16.63 21.59
C GLN A 1 20.12 16.89 20.18
N GLU A 2 20.69 16.18 19.20
CA GLU A 2 20.34 16.31 17.78
C GLU A 2 18.87 15.91 17.58
N GLN A 3 18.03 16.88 17.20
CA GLN A 3 16.70 16.59 16.68
C GLN A 3 16.89 15.83 15.36
N LYS A 4 16.68 14.50 15.41
CA LYS A 4 16.53 13.65 14.24
C LYS A 4 15.64 14.37 13.23
N LEU A 5 16.19 14.57 12.03
CA LEU A 5 15.51 15.13 10.87
C LEU A 5 14.18 14.37 10.68
N ARG A 6 13.07 14.90 11.21
CA ARG A 6 11.75 14.43 10.81
C ARG A 6 11.59 14.94 9.39
N LEU A 7 11.63 14.03 8.43
CA LEU A 7 11.37 14.34 7.04
C LEU A 7 9.98 14.99 6.95
N ASN A 8 9.95 16.32 6.93
CA ASN A 8 8.74 17.12 6.86
C ASN A 8 8.35 17.23 5.39
N TYR A 9 7.83 16.15 4.81
CA TYR A 9 7.36 16.16 3.43
C TYR A 9 5.96 16.80 3.38
N ARG A 10 5.90 18.13 3.48
CA ARG A 10 4.79 18.88 2.87
C ARG A 10 5.14 19.02 1.39
N ILE A 11 4.49 18.24 0.53
CA ILE A 11 4.52 18.50 -0.91
C ILE A 11 3.48 19.58 -1.17
N PRO A 12 3.88 20.80 -1.57
CA PRO A 12 2.91 21.87 -1.81
C PRO A 12 1.92 21.45 -2.90
N ALA A 13 0.63 21.76 -2.74
CA ALA A 13 -0.40 21.36 -3.70
C ALA A 13 -0.12 21.85 -5.13
N LYS A 14 0.53 23.02 -5.26
CA LYS A 14 0.98 23.56 -6.56
C LYS A 14 2.05 22.71 -7.25
N ASP A 15 2.75 21.87 -6.49
CA ASP A 15 3.83 20.99 -6.95
C ASP A 15 3.29 19.55 -7.16
N LEU A 16 1.99 19.32 -6.94
CA LEU A 16 1.28 18.09 -7.28
C LEU A 16 0.55 18.29 -8.62
N ASP A 17 0.86 17.43 -9.59
CA ASP A 17 0.19 17.48 -10.91
C ASP A 17 -1.25 16.95 -10.81
N GLN A 18 -1.46 15.86 -10.08
CA GLN A 18 -2.76 15.23 -9.92
C GLN A 18 -2.89 14.50 -8.58
N VAL A 19 -4.10 14.54 -8.00
CA VAL A 19 -4.52 13.68 -6.89
C VAL A 19 -5.74 12.89 -7.32
N TYR A 20 -5.70 11.57 -7.13
CA TYR A 20 -6.81 10.69 -7.41
C TYR A 20 -7.44 10.22 -6.10
N ASN A 21 -8.77 10.31 -6.01
CA ASN A 21 -9.53 9.87 -4.85
C ASN A 21 -10.22 8.52 -5.18
N PRO A 22 -9.62 7.37 -4.83
CA PRO A 22 -10.22 6.06 -5.10
C PRO A 22 -11.46 5.82 -4.24
N LEU A 23 -12.24 4.80 -4.60
CA LEU A 23 -13.41 4.41 -3.83
C LEU A 23 -13.04 4.09 -2.37
N SER A 24 -13.80 4.67 -1.43
CA SER A 24 -13.61 4.51 0.02
C SER A 24 -14.33 3.26 0.56
N ASP A 25 -13.95 2.08 0.07
CA ASP A 25 -14.56 0.78 0.40
C ASP A 25 -13.66 -0.12 1.28
N GLY A 26 -12.57 0.43 1.84
CA GLY A 26 -11.55 -0.35 2.57
C GLY A 26 -10.48 -1.00 1.70
N ASN A 27 -10.63 -0.97 0.36
CA ASN A 27 -9.59 -1.37 -0.59
C ASN A 27 -8.84 -0.16 -1.18
N CYS A 28 -9.06 1.07 -0.66
CA CYS A 28 -8.55 2.32 -1.22
C CYS A 28 -7.02 2.31 -1.49
N GLY A 29 -6.21 1.70 -0.61
CA GLY A 29 -4.77 1.55 -0.83
C GLY A 29 -4.42 0.66 -2.04
N PHE A 30 -5.16 -0.44 -2.26
CA PHE A 30 -4.99 -1.31 -3.43
C PHE A 30 -5.56 -0.66 -4.70
N ARG A 31 -6.67 0.09 -4.58
CA ARG A 31 -7.24 0.88 -5.68
C ARG A 31 -6.29 1.99 -6.13
N ALA A 32 -5.61 2.65 -5.20
CA ALA A 32 -4.57 3.62 -5.52
C ALA A 32 -3.41 2.97 -6.31
N LEU A 33 -2.96 1.78 -5.91
CA LEU A 33 -2.00 1.01 -6.69
C LEU A 33 -2.54 0.62 -8.08
N ALA A 34 -3.80 0.21 -8.17
CA ALA A 34 -4.43 -0.17 -9.44
C ALA A 34 -4.49 0.99 -10.44
N ILE A 35 -4.78 2.21 -9.96
CA ILE A 35 -4.69 3.43 -10.76
C ILE A 35 -3.25 3.71 -11.18
N ALA A 36 -2.31 3.73 -10.23
CA ALA A 36 -0.91 4.07 -10.52
C ALA A 36 -0.24 3.08 -11.49
N ILE A 37 -0.55 1.78 -11.38
CA ILE A 37 0.11 0.72 -12.16
C ILE A 37 -0.66 0.36 -13.43
N ARG A 38 -2.00 0.44 -13.42
CA ARG A 38 -2.85 -0.05 -14.53
C ARG A 38 -3.83 0.99 -15.06
N GLY A 39 -3.88 2.19 -14.49
CA GLY A 39 -4.75 3.27 -14.93
C GLY A 39 -6.25 3.05 -14.66
N ASN A 40 -6.61 2.05 -13.84
CA ASN A 40 -8.01 1.74 -13.53
C ASN A 40 -8.13 1.12 -12.12
N GLU A 41 -8.88 1.79 -11.23
CA GLU A 41 -9.05 1.36 -9.83
C GLU A 41 -9.73 0.00 -9.69
N GLU A 42 -10.57 -0.38 -10.65
CA GLU A 42 -11.32 -1.65 -10.65
C GLU A 42 -10.40 -2.88 -10.76
N ASN A 43 -9.12 -2.69 -11.10
CA ASN A 43 -8.11 -3.77 -11.11
C ASN A 43 -7.48 -4.03 -9.73
N TRP A 44 -8.03 -3.51 -8.63
CA TRP A 44 -7.48 -3.67 -7.28
C TRP A 44 -7.37 -5.15 -6.84
N ASP A 45 -8.29 -6.01 -7.29
CA ASP A 45 -8.28 -7.44 -7.00
C ASP A 45 -7.11 -8.16 -7.71
N LEU A 46 -6.81 -7.75 -8.94
CA LEU A 46 -5.65 -8.20 -9.70
C LEU A 46 -4.34 -7.72 -9.05
N ILE A 47 -4.30 -6.50 -8.52
CA ILE A 47 -3.15 -6.03 -7.73
C ILE A 47 -2.91 -6.98 -6.56
N LYS A 48 -3.94 -7.28 -5.77
CA LYS A 48 -3.86 -8.22 -4.63
C LYS A 48 -3.43 -9.62 -5.07
N LEU A 49 -3.94 -10.11 -6.19
CA LEU A 49 -3.56 -11.42 -6.75
C LEU A 49 -2.07 -11.49 -7.10
N VAL A 50 -1.55 -10.49 -7.81
CA VAL A 50 -0.13 -10.47 -8.22
C VAL A 50 0.78 -10.28 -7.00
N MET A 51 0.39 -9.43 -6.04
CA MET A 51 1.10 -9.29 -4.76
C MET A 51 1.12 -10.58 -3.94
N ASN A 52 0.02 -11.34 -3.90
CA ASN A 52 -0.01 -12.64 -3.21
C ASN A 52 0.97 -13.63 -3.89
N GLY A 53 1.04 -13.61 -5.23
CA GLY A 53 2.04 -14.37 -5.98
C GLY A 53 3.48 -14.02 -5.58
N GLN A 54 3.79 -12.74 -5.38
CA GLN A 54 5.11 -12.29 -4.93
C GLN A 54 5.39 -12.66 -3.48
N LEU A 55 4.39 -12.53 -2.60
CA LEU A 55 4.50 -12.93 -1.19
C LEU A 55 4.87 -14.42 -1.08
N ASN A 56 4.19 -15.28 -1.82
CA ASN A 56 4.46 -16.71 -1.82
C ASN A 56 5.83 -17.07 -2.40
N LYS A 57 6.34 -16.32 -3.38
CA LYS A 57 7.67 -16.53 -3.98
C LYS A 57 8.83 -16.17 -3.06
N ARG A 58 8.64 -15.21 -2.14
CA ARG A 58 9.71 -14.66 -1.29
C ARG A 58 9.32 -14.62 0.19
N MET A 59 8.54 -15.60 0.62
CA MET A 59 7.93 -15.62 1.95
C MET A 59 8.95 -15.49 3.08
N GLU A 60 10.10 -16.16 2.95
CA GLU A 60 11.24 -16.08 3.88
C GLU A 60 11.77 -14.65 4.07
N VAL A 61 11.78 -13.83 3.01
CA VAL A 61 12.23 -12.44 3.11
C VAL A 61 11.24 -11.62 3.94
N TYR A 62 9.94 -11.75 3.64
CA TYR A 62 8.93 -10.98 4.38
C TYR A 62 8.80 -11.44 5.83
N ARG A 63 8.92 -12.75 6.09
CA ARG A 63 8.82 -13.30 7.44
C ARG A 63 10.07 -13.08 8.25
N ASP A 64 11.20 -13.59 7.78
CA ASP A 64 12.39 -13.78 8.61
C ASP A 64 13.26 -12.52 8.64
N TRP A 65 13.27 -11.75 7.56
CA TRP A 65 14.09 -10.53 7.45
C TRP A 65 13.32 -9.27 7.82
N LEU A 66 12.05 -9.17 7.41
CA LEU A 66 11.21 -8.01 7.68
C LEU A 66 10.28 -8.18 8.88
N GLY A 67 10.09 -9.41 9.37
CA GLY A 67 9.29 -9.68 10.57
C GLY A 67 7.77 -9.52 10.37
N TYR A 68 7.29 -9.59 9.13
CA TYR A 68 5.87 -9.37 8.82
C TYR A 68 4.99 -10.54 9.22
N ASP A 69 3.75 -10.24 9.61
CA ASP A 69 2.71 -11.25 9.82
C ASP A 69 2.20 -11.75 8.46
N ILE A 70 2.76 -12.89 8.04
CA ILE A 70 2.43 -13.51 6.75
C ILE A 70 0.97 -13.96 6.69
N ASP A 71 0.39 -14.43 7.80
CA ASP A 71 -0.96 -14.96 7.80
C ASP A 71 -1.97 -13.81 7.69
N LEU A 72 -1.70 -12.68 8.35
CA LEU A 72 -2.46 -11.45 8.15
C LEU A 72 -2.30 -10.92 6.72
N LEU A 73 -1.07 -10.86 6.18
CA LEU A 73 -0.84 -10.39 4.81
C LEU A 73 -1.57 -11.27 3.78
N LYS A 74 -1.59 -12.59 3.96
CA LYS A 74 -2.36 -13.49 3.09
C LYS A 74 -3.86 -13.18 3.18
N GLN A 75 -4.41 -13.06 4.39
CA GLN A 75 -5.82 -12.72 4.57
C GLN A 75 -6.18 -11.39 3.90
N ILE A 76 -5.35 -10.36 4.08
CA ILE A 76 -5.49 -9.07 3.40
C ILE A 76 -5.52 -9.30 1.88
N LEU A 77 -4.53 -10.00 1.32
CA LEU A 77 -4.37 -10.21 -0.13
C LEU A 77 -5.35 -11.20 -0.74
N GLU A 78 -6.06 -11.99 0.06
CA GLU A 78 -7.07 -12.97 -0.38
C GLU A 78 -8.49 -12.44 -0.26
N SER A 79 -8.77 -11.49 0.64
CA SER A 79 -10.09 -10.86 0.73
C SER A 79 -10.46 -10.17 -0.59
N ARG A 80 -11.70 -10.42 -1.04
CA ARG A 80 -12.28 -9.79 -2.24
C ARG A 80 -13.55 -9.00 -1.90
N ASP A 81 -13.79 -8.75 -0.62
CA ASP A 81 -14.97 -8.03 -0.17
C ASP A 81 -14.85 -6.53 -0.48
N SER A 82 -15.98 -5.94 -0.85
CA SER A 82 -16.14 -4.52 -1.10
C SER A 82 -17.57 -4.13 -0.69
N PRO A 83 -17.79 -3.53 0.50
CA PRO A 83 -16.78 -3.01 1.42
C PRO A 83 -15.95 -4.10 2.15
N CYS A 84 -14.67 -3.82 2.37
CA CYS A 84 -13.73 -4.68 3.09
C CYS A 84 -13.71 -4.38 4.59
N GLN A 85 -13.59 -5.42 5.41
CA GLN A 85 -13.44 -5.30 6.86
C GLN A 85 -12.17 -4.52 7.23
N SER A 86 -12.25 -3.65 8.25
CA SER A 86 -11.13 -2.78 8.66
C SER A 86 -9.86 -3.53 9.09
N SER A 87 -9.99 -4.75 9.62
CA SER A 87 -8.85 -5.60 9.96
C SER A 87 -8.07 -6.10 8.74
N LEU A 88 -8.63 -5.95 7.53
CA LEU A 88 -8.05 -6.43 6.26
C LEU A 88 -7.72 -5.29 5.29
N TRP A 89 -7.67 -4.05 5.78
CA TRP A 89 -7.26 -2.89 4.99
C TRP A 89 -5.78 -2.95 4.60
N PHE A 90 -5.39 -2.06 3.69
CA PHE A 90 -4.01 -1.90 3.26
C PHE A 90 -3.11 -1.55 4.46
N LEU A 91 -2.13 -2.41 4.74
CA LEU A 91 -1.21 -2.27 5.87
C LEU A 91 0.09 -1.60 5.42
N SER A 92 0.46 -0.48 6.06
CA SER A 92 1.77 0.16 5.89
C SER A 92 2.65 -0.16 7.10
N PRO A 93 3.94 -0.52 6.92
CA PRO A 93 4.70 -0.54 5.66
C PRO A 93 4.54 -1.82 4.82
N ASP A 94 3.93 -2.87 5.35
CA ASP A 94 4.01 -4.23 4.84
C ASP A 94 3.51 -4.39 3.40
N CYS A 95 2.28 -3.96 3.12
CA CYS A 95 1.69 -3.99 1.77
C CYS A 95 2.45 -3.05 0.83
N ALA A 96 2.97 -1.93 1.32
CA ALA A 96 3.74 -0.98 0.52
C ALA A 96 5.06 -1.59 0.05
N GLN A 97 5.82 -2.21 0.96
CA GLN A 97 7.07 -2.87 0.62
C GLN A 97 6.84 -4.07 -0.31
N LEU A 98 5.78 -4.86 -0.07
CA LEU A 98 5.42 -5.96 -0.94
C LEU A 98 5.02 -5.47 -2.35
N ALA A 99 4.24 -4.39 -2.45
CA ALA A 99 3.86 -3.80 -3.74
C ALA A 99 5.08 -3.26 -4.48
N ALA A 100 6.01 -2.59 -3.79
CA ALA A 100 7.26 -2.10 -4.38
C ALA A 100 8.07 -3.25 -4.98
N ASN A 101 8.20 -4.36 -4.25
CA ASN A 101 8.88 -5.57 -4.72
C ASN A 101 8.12 -6.28 -5.86
N THR A 102 6.79 -6.21 -5.86
CA THR A 102 5.94 -6.88 -6.85
C THR A 102 5.99 -6.18 -8.20
N PHE A 103 5.93 -4.85 -8.19
CA PHE A 103 5.84 -4.04 -9.41
C PHE A 103 7.17 -3.38 -9.81
N SER A 104 8.23 -3.58 -9.02
CA SER A 104 9.56 -2.99 -9.26
C SER A 104 9.52 -1.47 -9.38
N VAL A 105 8.77 -0.84 -8.47
CA VAL A 105 8.62 0.62 -8.40
C VAL A 105 8.85 1.12 -6.97
N PRO A 106 9.37 2.34 -6.79
CA PRO A 106 9.36 2.97 -5.47
C PRO A 106 7.92 3.31 -5.06
N ILE A 107 7.61 3.14 -3.78
CA ILE A 107 6.34 3.56 -3.18
C ILE A 107 6.64 4.50 -2.02
N ALA A 108 5.97 5.65 -2.02
CA ALA A 108 6.01 6.62 -0.94
C ALA A 108 4.60 6.75 -0.36
N ILE A 109 4.51 6.68 0.97
CA ILE A 109 3.27 6.91 1.72
C ILE A 109 3.47 8.18 2.52
N PHE A 110 2.54 9.12 2.33
CA PHE A 110 2.50 10.39 3.03
C PHE A 110 1.28 10.40 3.93
N GLU A 111 1.48 10.75 5.20
CA GLU A 111 0.37 11.02 6.11
C GLU A 111 -0.16 12.42 5.84
N GLU A 112 -1.48 12.53 5.73
CA GLU A 112 -2.15 13.82 5.83
C GLU A 112 -2.00 14.28 7.29
N ARG A 113 -1.26 15.37 7.50
CA ARG A 113 -1.15 16.00 8.82
C ARG A 113 -2.09 17.18 8.85
N ASP A 114 -3.05 17.15 9.77
CA ASP A 114 -3.93 18.29 10.05
C ASP A 114 -3.10 19.56 10.30
N GLU A 115 -3.52 20.68 9.74
CA GLU A 115 -3.00 21.98 10.12
C GLU A 115 -3.42 22.26 11.58
N GLN A 116 -2.47 22.13 12.52
CA GLN A 116 -2.57 22.75 13.84
C GLN A 116 -1.71 24.01 13.88
#